data_AF-A0A2T4TRA9-F1
#
_entry.id   AF-A0A2T4TRA9-F1
#
_cell.length_a   1.000
_cell.length_b   1.000
_cell.length_c   1.000
_cell.angle_alpha   90.00
_cell.angle_beta   90.00
_cell.angle_gamma   90.00
#
_symmetry.space_group_name_H-M   'P 1'
#
loop_
_entity.id
_entity.type
_entity.pdbx_description
1 polymer ?
#
loop_
_entity_poly.entity_id
_entity_poly.type
_entity_poly.pdbx_seq_one_letter_code
_entity_poly.pdbx_strand_id
1 'polypeptide(L)'
;MLALAGLISFAGCASDDTANNNNDQEPSTEGLIGFVEEVPATRTTAEYDGTGLDFYWTAGDRLWVNNGGTLTQDAYNNIGSKLENNPANSSAVKRAAKAKFWFNGTFTASSYPVRYTGKNGVADKVTIKANQTQTIPNDASHIGEDGDFGVATATKPAGVAQYHFTLDHKAAYITFMPYTDQGVVAGAKLQKIRVFTGNPSDALAGTFDLADDGTLSNPASTSNSVELTVPNFSIPTTGIYATNGATTRVKPIIEPYATNGATMVVNPGTYNNVSIEYTVHDPVTHVTGTITKTYPSVTFMAGRNKKVNTDLQVPVYGQDNFYMWDAAEGQYYWYGHLDSDGKPDGNYPLNNTDSRWYREDASWPCPPANRSAKDCPNANELIWYVKHGDPHWDNELWATMGHLYKGGMWLKKKDKIPGFTDINYYGTDYRLTYTNFPNTNITQGKPSNINDYFYLPALGWYQNGTLYSVGEDGFYWSSSPSSSITKKLSWYLVFSKGLIIQAGGATERYRGYMLLDKNYEDQYRPFGL
;
A
#
# COMPACT_ATOMS: atom_id res chain seq x y z
N MET A 1 -8.31 68.14 -15.32
CA MET A 1 -7.34 67.86 -14.23
C MET A 1 -7.90 66.67 -13.47
N LEU A 2 -7.20 65.58 -13.16
CA LEU A 2 -5.79 65.24 -13.26
C LEU A 2 -5.72 63.70 -13.38
N ALA A 3 -4.81 63.19 -14.20
CA ALA A 3 -4.47 61.77 -14.29
C ALA A 3 -3.68 61.31 -13.06
N LEU A 4 -3.75 60.01 -12.70
CA LEU A 4 -2.58 59.32 -12.17
C LEU A 4 -2.66 57.81 -12.39
N ALA A 5 -1.85 57.34 -13.34
CA ALA A 5 -1.44 55.96 -13.50
C ALA A 5 -0.40 55.62 -12.43
N GLY A 6 -0.57 54.50 -11.73
CA GLY A 6 0.43 53.93 -10.82
C GLY A 6 1.07 52.70 -11.45
N LEU A 7 2.22 52.88 -12.11
CA LEU A 7 3.16 51.79 -12.36
C LEU A 7 3.70 51.31 -11.01
N ILE A 8 3.61 50.01 -10.73
CA ILE A 8 4.37 49.36 -9.67
C ILE A 8 5.64 48.79 -10.31
N SER A 9 6.74 49.53 -10.17
CA SER A 9 8.09 49.07 -10.51
C SER A 9 8.64 48.30 -9.31
N PHE A 10 8.85 46.99 -9.44
CA PHE A 10 9.70 46.27 -8.49
C PHE A 10 11.16 46.43 -8.93
N ALA A 11 11.93 47.15 -8.12
CA ALA A 11 13.37 47.23 -8.25
C ALA A 11 13.96 45.84 -7.97
N GLY A 12 14.61 45.24 -8.97
CA GLY A 12 15.41 44.05 -8.78
C GLY A 12 16.68 44.39 -8.01
N CYS A 13 16.78 43.96 -6.76
CA CYS A 13 18.06 43.83 -6.10
C CYS A 13 18.85 42.74 -6.81
N ALA A 14 19.89 43.15 -7.54
CA ALA A 14 20.99 42.27 -7.90
C ALA A 14 21.63 41.80 -6.59
N SER A 15 21.53 40.50 -6.29
CA SER A 15 22.38 39.88 -5.28
C SER A 15 23.71 39.56 -5.96
N ASP A 16 24.78 40.21 -5.49
CA ASP A 16 26.16 39.92 -5.86
C ASP A 16 26.48 38.44 -5.62
N ASP A 17 27.07 37.78 -6.63
CA ASP A 17 27.65 36.44 -6.54
C ASP A 17 28.80 36.46 -5.52
N THR A 18 28.55 36.00 -4.30
CA THR A 18 29.64 35.58 -3.41
C THR A 18 30.17 34.23 -3.88
N ALA A 19 31.30 34.28 -4.57
CA ALA A 19 32.06 33.12 -5.04
C ALA A 19 32.38 32.15 -3.89
N ASN A 20 31.94 30.90 -4.04
CA ASN A 20 32.46 29.79 -3.26
C ASN A 20 33.41 28.99 -4.16
N ASN A 21 34.69 28.98 -3.80
CA ASN A 21 35.78 28.38 -4.57
C ASN A 21 35.65 26.85 -4.63
N ASN A 22 35.18 26.33 -5.76
CA ASN A 22 35.56 25.00 -6.24
C ASN A 22 36.32 25.19 -7.57
N ASN A 23 37.55 24.67 -7.62
CA ASN A 23 38.51 24.82 -8.71
C ASN A 23 38.16 23.98 -9.97
N ASP A 24 36.93 24.04 -10.45
CA ASP A 24 36.59 23.61 -11.79
C ASP A 24 36.41 24.87 -12.64
N GLN A 25 37.42 25.20 -13.44
CA GLN A 25 37.36 26.33 -14.35
C GLN A 25 36.26 26.06 -15.39
N GLU A 26 35.17 26.81 -15.36
CA GLU A 26 34.07 26.64 -16.34
C GLU A 26 34.63 26.75 -17.77
N PRO A 27 34.21 25.87 -18.70
CA PRO A 27 34.62 25.96 -20.10
C PRO A 27 34.25 27.32 -20.69
N SER A 28 35.09 27.85 -21.59
CA SER A 28 34.75 29.06 -22.32
C SER A 28 33.45 28.85 -23.11
N THR A 29 32.48 29.74 -22.93
CA THR A 29 31.21 29.74 -23.69
C THR A 29 31.30 30.58 -24.96
N GLU A 30 32.50 31.04 -25.34
CA GLU A 30 32.74 31.85 -26.53
C GLU A 30 32.36 31.05 -27.80
N GLY A 31 31.48 31.61 -28.62
CA GLY A 31 30.95 30.95 -29.82
C GLY A 31 29.72 30.05 -29.59
N LEU A 32 29.24 29.90 -28.35
CA LEU A 32 27.99 29.17 -28.04
C LEU A 32 26.79 30.11 -27.88
N ILE A 33 25.59 29.60 -28.16
CA ILE A 33 24.34 30.33 -27.91
C ILE A 33 23.71 29.86 -26.61
N GLY A 34 23.48 30.81 -25.70
CA GLY A 34 22.87 30.55 -24.40
C GLY A 34 21.34 30.55 -24.43
N PHE A 35 20.76 29.53 -23.78
CA PHE A 35 19.35 29.39 -23.46
C PHE A 35 19.22 29.45 -21.93
N VAL A 36 18.39 30.36 -21.44
CA VAL A 36 18.25 30.70 -20.02
C VAL A 36 16.82 30.44 -19.59
N GLU A 37 16.66 29.75 -18.47
CA GLU A 37 15.35 29.53 -17.86
C GLU A 37 14.80 30.82 -17.22
N GLU A 38 13.53 31.16 -17.49
CA GLU A 38 12.81 32.28 -16.87
C GLU A 38 12.03 31.88 -15.61
N VAL A 39 11.56 32.89 -14.86
CA VAL A 39 10.73 32.74 -13.66
C VAL A 39 9.24 32.84 -14.06
N PRO A 40 8.32 32.03 -13.48
CA PRO A 40 8.51 31.00 -12.46
C PRO A 40 9.01 29.68 -13.05
N ALA A 41 9.67 28.90 -12.19
CA ALA A 41 10.64 27.92 -12.59
C ALA A 41 10.05 26.54 -12.88
N THR A 42 10.76 25.81 -13.73
CA THR A 42 10.36 24.58 -14.39
C THR A 42 11.57 23.64 -14.47
N ARG A 43 11.58 22.59 -13.67
CA ARG A 43 12.84 21.97 -13.18
C ARG A 43 12.63 20.44 -12.98
N THR A 44 13.59 19.61 -12.56
CA THR A 44 13.60 18.14 -12.82
C THR A 44 13.63 17.14 -11.63
N THR A 45 13.69 17.59 -10.37
CA THR A 45 13.47 16.85 -9.10
C THR A 45 12.40 17.54 -8.27
N ALA A 46 11.58 16.85 -7.47
CA ALA A 46 10.56 17.53 -6.67
C ALA A 46 10.54 17.23 -5.16
N GLU A 47 10.17 18.23 -4.37
CA GLU A 47 9.66 18.04 -3.01
C GLU A 47 8.18 18.38 -2.98
N TYR A 48 7.38 17.62 -2.22
CA TYR A 48 6.01 18.02 -1.96
C TYR A 48 5.97 19.00 -0.78
N ASP A 49 5.49 20.22 -1.03
CA ASP A 49 5.39 21.28 -0.02
C ASP A 49 4.05 21.28 0.74
N GLY A 50 3.14 20.37 0.39
CA GLY A 50 1.76 20.31 0.89
C GLY A 50 0.71 20.82 -0.10
N THR A 51 1.12 21.50 -1.18
CA THR A 51 0.25 22.08 -2.21
C THR A 51 0.60 21.58 -3.62
N GLY A 52 1.87 21.29 -3.90
CA GLY A 52 2.38 20.87 -5.19
C GLY A 52 3.78 20.30 -5.11
N LEU A 53 4.34 19.97 -6.29
CA LEU A 53 5.73 19.52 -6.43
C LEU A 53 6.59 20.72 -6.80
N ASP A 54 7.59 21.01 -5.96
CA ASP A 54 8.60 22.04 -6.23
C ASP A 54 9.74 21.43 -7.01
N PHE A 55 9.79 21.72 -8.31
CA PHE A 55 10.79 21.13 -9.16
C PHE A 55 12.22 21.73 -8.93
N TYR A 56 13.34 21.07 -9.28
CA TYR A 56 14.76 21.55 -9.34
C TYR A 56 15.66 20.83 -10.34
N TRP A 57 16.69 21.46 -10.91
CA TRP A 57 17.65 20.78 -11.80
C TRP A 57 18.61 19.88 -11.01
N THR A 58 19.03 18.77 -11.60
CA THR A 58 19.99 17.82 -11.01
C THR A 58 21.17 17.55 -11.94
N ALA A 59 22.26 17.02 -11.38
CA ALA A 59 23.43 16.67 -12.17
C ALA A 59 23.07 15.66 -13.28
N GLY A 60 23.48 15.96 -14.51
CA GLY A 60 23.22 15.12 -15.69
C GLY A 60 21.96 15.48 -16.46
N ASP A 61 21.17 16.48 -16.03
CA ASP A 61 20.10 17.00 -16.85
C ASP A 61 20.64 17.76 -18.07
N ARG A 62 19.99 17.52 -19.21
CA ARG A 62 20.35 18.04 -20.53
C ARG A 62 19.12 18.62 -21.21
N LEU A 63 19.35 19.53 -22.15
CA LEU A 63 18.29 20.21 -22.89
C LEU A 63 18.49 19.99 -24.39
N TRP A 64 17.39 19.82 -25.11
CA TRP A 64 17.40 19.67 -26.56
C TRP A 64 16.71 20.86 -27.22
N VAL A 65 17.29 21.37 -28.31
CA VAL A 65 16.67 22.40 -29.14
C VAL A 65 16.37 21.82 -30.52
N ASN A 66 15.14 22.00 -31.00
CA ASN A 66 14.78 21.70 -32.38
C ASN A 66 15.11 22.91 -33.28
N ASN A 67 16.15 22.79 -34.09
CA ASN A 67 16.53 23.81 -35.06
C ASN A 67 16.26 23.28 -36.49
N GLY A 68 15.11 23.64 -37.05
CA GLY A 68 14.74 23.26 -38.43
C GLY A 68 14.57 21.76 -38.64
N GLY A 69 14.07 21.03 -37.62
CA GLY A 69 13.88 19.58 -37.65
C GLY A 69 15.05 18.78 -37.08
N THR A 70 16.19 19.42 -36.81
CA THR A 70 17.34 18.76 -36.18
C THR A 70 17.32 19.02 -34.67
N LEU A 71 17.19 17.96 -33.88
CA LEU A 71 17.30 18.03 -32.42
C LEU A 71 18.76 18.00 -32.00
N THR A 72 19.21 19.07 -31.33
CA THR A 72 20.59 19.23 -30.87
C THR A 72 20.61 19.31 -29.35
N GLN A 73 21.45 18.49 -28.69
CA GLN A 73 21.66 18.58 -27.25
C GLN A 73 22.53 19.80 -26.91
N ASP A 74 22.39 20.35 -25.71
CA ASP A 74 23.34 21.33 -25.20
C ASP A 74 24.76 20.78 -25.27
N ALA A 75 25.75 21.63 -25.56
CA ALA A 75 27.17 21.30 -25.45
C ALA A 75 27.64 21.43 -24.00
N TYR A 76 27.13 22.44 -23.30
CA TYR A 76 27.51 22.77 -21.94
C TYR A 76 26.32 23.31 -21.14
N ASN A 77 26.31 23.08 -19.82
CA ASN A 77 25.37 23.70 -18.90
C ASN A 77 26.04 23.97 -17.54
N ASN A 78 25.49 24.93 -16.78
CA ASN A 78 26.05 25.37 -15.50
C ASN A 78 25.36 24.74 -14.28
N ILE A 79 24.63 23.62 -14.47
CA ILE A 79 23.92 22.98 -13.36
C ILE A 79 24.91 22.62 -12.25
N GLY A 80 26.04 22.00 -12.61
CA GLY A 80 27.06 21.54 -11.66
C GLY A 80 27.57 22.62 -10.72
N SER A 81 27.80 23.84 -11.22
CA SER A 81 28.28 24.98 -10.42
C SER A 81 27.20 25.64 -9.56
N LYS A 82 25.92 25.31 -9.81
CA LYS A 82 24.75 25.80 -9.06
C LYS A 82 24.11 24.75 -8.16
N LEU A 83 24.73 23.56 -8.02
CA LEU A 83 24.23 22.50 -7.15
C LEU A 83 24.40 22.87 -5.67
N GLU A 84 23.29 22.92 -4.95
CA GLU A 84 23.22 23.18 -3.52
C GLU A 84 22.63 21.98 -2.78
N ASN A 85 22.97 21.83 -1.50
CA ASN A 85 22.31 20.85 -0.65
C ASN A 85 20.86 21.26 -0.43
N ASN A 86 19.99 20.27 -0.24
CA ASN A 86 18.64 20.54 0.19
C ASN A 86 18.64 21.14 1.63
N PRO A 87 18.07 22.34 1.86
CA PRO A 87 18.03 22.99 3.17
C PRO A 87 17.24 22.21 4.24
N ALA A 88 16.25 21.41 3.85
CA ALA A 88 15.44 20.62 4.77
C ALA A 88 16.03 19.23 5.06
N ASN A 89 16.85 18.69 4.14
CA ASN A 89 17.44 17.36 4.27
C ASN A 89 18.79 17.25 3.55
N SER A 90 19.89 17.33 4.30
CA SER A 90 21.25 17.26 3.72
C SER A 90 21.62 15.93 3.07
N SER A 91 20.85 14.86 3.31
CA SER A 91 21.04 13.56 2.66
C SER A 91 20.32 13.43 1.32
N ALA A 92 19.43 14.37 0.98
CA ALA A 92 18.77 14.41 -0.31
C ALA A 92 19.74 14.79 -1.44
N VAL A 93 19.34 14.51 -2.68
CA VAL A 93 20.16 14.84 -3.86
C VAL A 93 20.35 16.36 -3.98
N LYS A 94 21.58 16.78 -4.33
CA LYS A 94 21.88 18.19 -4.59
C LYS A 94 21.08 18.71 -5.79
N ARG A 95 20.69 19.98 -5.71
CA ARG A 95 19.74 20.58 -6.63
C ARG A 95 20.15 22.00 -7.03
N ALA A 96 19.83 22.39 -8.25
CA ALA A 96 20.01 23.75 -8.74
C ALA A 96 18.65 24.38 -9.06
N ALA A 97 18.36 25.55 -8.51
CA ALA A 97 17.07 26.23 -8.72
C ALA A 97 16.90 26.84 -10.12
N LYS A 98 18.00 27.00 -10.87
CA LYS A 98 18.06 27.57 -12.22
C LYS A 98 19.19 26.92 -13.00
N ALA A 99 19.03 26.85 -14.32
CA ALA A 99 20.08 26.40 -15.23
C ALA A 99 20.17 27.28 -16.48
N LYS A 100 21.37 27.30 -17.06
CA LYS A 100 21.66 27.84 -18.38
C LYS A 100 22.26 26.73 -19.22
N PHE A 101 21.89 26.69 -20.49
CA PHE A 101 22.31 25.69 -21.46
C PHE A 101 22.91 26.38 -22.67
N TRP A 102 24.04 25.89 -23.15
CA TRP A 102 24.78 26.47 -24.26
C TRP A 102 24.87 25.47 -25.41
N PHE A 103 24.51 25.91 -26.61
CA PHE A 103 24.42 25.06 -27.80
C PHE A 103 25.44 25.47 -28.85
N ASN A 104 25.99 24.46 -29.53
CA ASN A 104 26.73 24.65 -30.77
C ASN A 104 25.77 24.94 -31.92
N GLY A 105 26.16 25.85 -32.82
CA GLY A 105 25.46 26.10 -34.08
C GLY A 105 24.89 27.52 -34.23
N THR A 106 24.18 27.72 -35.34
CA THR A 106 23.65 29.03 -35.74
C THR A 106 22.15 29.12 -35.44
N PHE A 107 21.77 30.09 -34.60
CA PHE A 107 20.40 30.31 -34.16
C PHE A 107 19.92 31.73 -34.54
N THR A 108 19.18 31.85 -35.63
CA THR A 108 18.72 33.13 -36.22
C THR A 108 17.23 33.40 -36.06
N ALA A 109 16.41 32.40 -35.79
CA ALA A 109 14.97 32.57 -35.62
C ALA A 109 14.65 33.30 -34.31
N SER A 110 13.49 33.94 -34.22
CA SER A 110 13.04 34.61 -32.99
C SER A 110 12.70 33.63 -31.87
N SER A 111 12.47 32.35 -32.20
CA SER A 111 12.10 31.31 -31.24
C SER A 111 12.44 29.90 -31.73
N TYR A 112 12.62 28.98 -30.79
CA TYR A 112 12.89 27.57 -31.04
C TYR A 112 12.11 26.65 -30.08
N PRO A 113 11.60 25.50 -30.53
CA PRO A 113 11.11 24.46 -29.63
C PRO A 113 12.25 23.85 -28.82
N VAL A 114 11.95 23.56 -27.56
CA VAL A 114 12.88 23.01 -26.58
C VAL A 114 12.25 21.81 -25.91
N ARG A 115 13.06 20.77 -25.64
CA ARG A 115 12.64 19.57 -24.93
C ARG A 115 13.58 19.24 -23.79
N TYR A 116 12.99 18.87 -22.66
CA TYR A 116 13.63 18.08 -21.62
C TYR A 116 13.05 16.67 -21.68
N THR A 117 13.88 15.66 -21.82
CA THR A 117 13.46 14.26 -22.05
C THR A 117 13.81 13.33 -20.89
N GLY A 118 13.99 13.89 -19.70
CA GLY A 118 14.48 13.18 -18.53
C GLY A 118 16.01 13.20 -18.43
N LYS A 119 16.50 12.84 -17.26
CA LYS A 119 17.93 12.74 -16.95
C LYS A 119 18.57 11.68 -17.85
N ASN A 120 19.62 12.07 -18.56
CA ASN A 120 20.27 11.26 -19.60
C ASN A 120 19.31 10.77 -20.72
N GLY A 121 18.19 11.47 -20.94
CA GLY A 121 17.22 11.16 -21.99
C GLY A 121 17.77 11.34 -23.40
N VAL A 122 17.16 10.65 -24.36
CA VAL A 122 17.43 10.84 -25.80
C VAL A 122 16.54 11.96 -26.36
N ALA A 123 16.85 12.46 -27.55
CA ALA A 123 16.26 13.70 -28.08
C ALA A 123 14.74 13.66 -28.29
N ASP A 124 14.23 12.53 -28.76
CA ASP A 124 12.91 12.38 -29.36
C ASP A 124 12.02 11.38 -28.63
N LYS A 125 12.46 10.86 -27.47
CA LYS A 125 11.71 9.87 -26.70
C LYS A 125 11.76 10.16 -25.22
N VAL A 126 10.70 9.72 -24.53
CA VAL A 126 10.66 9.62 -23.07
C VAL A 126 10.35 8.19 -22.67
N THR A 127 11.00 7.72 -21.60
CA THR A 127 10.68 6.44 -20.96
C THR A 127 10.14 6.71 -19.57
N ILE A 128 8.85 6.42 -19.39
CA ILE A 128 8.21 6.37 -18.07
C ILE A 128 8.42 4.96 -17.53
N LYS A 129 9.23 4.83 -16.48
CA LYS A 129 9.63 3.52 -15.98
C LYS A 129 8.51 2.86 -15.20
N ALA A 130 8.31 1.57 -15.45
CA ALA A 130 7.41 0.72 -14.66
C ALA A 130 7.97 0.38 -13.28
N ASN A 131 9.29 0.48 -13.07
CA ASN A 131 9.94 0.27 -11.78
C ASN A 131 10.69 1.55 -11.39
N GLN A 132 10.31 2.13 -10.27
CA GLN A 132 10.80 3.39 -9.73
C GLN A 132 11.32 3.16 -8.32
N THR A 133 12.18 4.05 -7.81
CA THR A 133 12.71 3.93 -6.44
C THR A 133 12.90 5.28 -5.78
N GLN A 134 12.30 5.43 -4.61
CA GLN A 134 12.50 6.58 -3.74
C GLN A 134 13.07 6.11 -2.40
N THR A 135 14.31 6.49 -2.10
CA THR A 135 15.03 5.97 -0.92
C THR A 135 14.82 6.82 0.34
N ILE A 136 14.39 8.07 0.19
CA ILE A 136 14.23 9.04 1.26
C ILE A 136 12.80 9.60 1.20
N PRO A 137 12.05 9.66 2.32
CA PRO A 137 10.73 10.28 2.33
C PRO A 137 10.76 11.73 1.84
N ASN A 138 9.75 12.09 1.07
CA ASN A 138 9.57 13.41 0.44
C ASN A 138 10.67 13.89 -0.52
N ASP A 139 11.63 13.05 -0.88
CA ASP A 139 12.69 13.38 -1.84
C ASP A 139 12.41 12.69 -3.18
N ALA A 140 11.73 13.38 -4.10
CA ALA A 140 11.38 12.84 -5.42
C ALA A 140 12.52 13.07 -6.44
N SER A 141 13.79 12.98 -6.04
CA SER A 141 14.95 13.16 -6.92
C SER A 141 15.06 12.17 -8.07
N HIS A 142 14.37 11.05 -7.98
CA HIS A 142 14.35 10.00 -8.99
C HIS A 142 13.45 10.34 -10.19
N ILE A 143 12.54 11.33 -10.10
CA ILE A 143 11.53 11.56 -11.15
C ILE A 143 12.16 11.91 -12.51
N GLY A 144 13.28 12.65 -12.52
CA GLY A 144 14.05 12.93 -13.72
C GLY A 144 14.55 11.66 -14.41
N GLU A 145 14.89 10.62 -13.64
CA GLU A 145 15.31 9.33 -14.19
C GLU A 145 14.11 8.44 -14.58
N ASP A 146 12.95 8.66 -13.97
CA ASP A 146 11.81 7.75 -14.02
C ASP A 146 10.72 8.15 -15.02
N GLY A 147 10.90 9.28 -15.70
CA GLY A 147 10.08 9.69 -16.83
C GLY A 147 9.54 11.10 -16.75
N ASP A 148 10.09 11.97 -15.90
CA ASP A 148 9.83 13.40 -16.02
C ASP A 148 10.32 13.92 -17.37
N PHE A 149 9.49 14.76 -17.99
CA PHE A 149 9.80 15.40 -19.27
C PHE A 149 8.99 16.68 -19.38
N GLY A 150 9.47 17.58 -20.23
CA GLY A 150 8.80 18.83 -20.49
C GLY A 150 9.18 19.40 -21.84
N VAL A 151 8.40 20.39 -22.28
CA VAL A 151 8.65 21.11 -23.53
C VAL A 151 8.53 22.61 -23.30
N ALA A 152 9.19 23.39 -24.13
CA ALA A 152 9.06 24.85 -24.10
C ALA A 152 9.17 25.44 -25.50
N THR A 153 8.76 26.69 -25.62
CA THR A 153 9.19 27.56 -26.72
C THR A 153 10.19 28.56 -26.16
N ALA A 154 11.46 28.42 -26.53
CA ALA A 154 12.47 29.40 -26.20
C ALA A 154 12.36 30.60 -27.14
N THR A 155 12.30 31.80 -26.60
CA THR A 155 12.16 33.05 -27.37
C THR A 155 13.36 33.95 -27.16
N LYS A 156 13.72 34.79 -28.14
CA LYS A 156 14.79 35.77 -28.00
C LYS A 156 14.20 37.15 -27.75
N PRO A 157 14.23 37.68 -26.52
CA PRO A 157 13.78 39.04 -26.25
C PRO A 157 14.59 40.07 -27.05
N ALA A 158 13.98 41.21 -27.36
CA ALA A 158 14.66 42.28 -28.08
C ALA A 158 15.82 42.84 -27.24
N GLY A 159 17.01 42.98 -27.85
CA GLY A 159 18.18 43.57 -27.19
C GLY A 159 18.97 42.63 -26.27
N VAL A 160 18.57 41.36 -26.13
CA VAL A 160 19.36 40.34 -25.40
C VAL A 160 19.97 39.32 -26.35
N ALA A 161 21.14 38.80 -25.98
CA ALA A 161 21.86 37.82 -26.80
C ALA A 161 21.29 36.40 -26.67
N GLN A 162 20.66 36.10 -25.54
CA GLN A 162 20.24 34.76 -25.12
C GLN A 162 18.77 34.47 -25.46
N TYR A 163 18.44 33.19 -25.60
CA TYR A 163 17.06 32.72 -25.65
C TYR A 163 16.56 32.43 -24.24
N HIS A 164 15.28 32.65 -24.02
CA HIS A 164 14.60 32.59 -22.73
C HIS A 164 13.46 31.57 -22.83
N PHE A 165 13.35 30.65 -21.86
CA PHE A 165 12.35 29.59 -21.90
C PHE A 165 11.79 29.26 -20.50
N THR A 166 10.59 28.68 -20.49
CA THR A 166 9.93 28.13 -19.31
C THR A 166 9.40 26.75 -19.69
N LEU A 167 9.90 25.72 -19.04
CA LEU A 167 9.65 24.31 -19.34
C LEU A 167 8.28 23.85 -18.82
N ASP A 168 7.33 23.60 -19.71
CA ASP A 168 6.05 23.02 -19.33
C ASP A 168 6.21 21.51 -19.11
N HIS A 169 6.10 21.07 -17.86
CA HIS A 169 6.16 19.64 -17.51
C HIS A 169 4.96 18.90 -18.08
N LYS A 170 5.23 17.75 -18.67
CA LYS A 170 4.23 16.95 -19.39
C LYS A 170 4.00 15.57 -18.81
N ALA A 171 4.87 15.10 -17.92
CA ALA A 171 4.59 13.91 -17.12
C ALA A 171 3.45 14.15 -16.11
N ALA A 172 2.83 13.08 -15.61
CA ALA A 172 1.91 13.18 -14.48
C ALA A 172 2.54 12.55 -13.23
N TYR A 173 2.24 13.10 -12.07
CA TYR A 173 2.83 12.67 -10.81
C TYR A 173 1.76 12.26 -9.82
N ILE A 174 2.10 11.34 -8.93
CA ILE A 174 1.24 10.92 -7.82
C ILE A 174 2.07 10.99 -6.54
N THR A 175 1.64 11.75 -5.55
CA THR A 175 2.27 11.75 -4.21
C THR A 175 1.38 11.02 -3.21
N PHE A 176 1.89 9.92 -2.69
CA PHE A 176 1.25 9.09 -1.67
C PHE A 176 1.64 9.54 -0.27
N MET A 177 0.64 9.56 0.61
CA MET A 177 0.75 9.84 2.04
C MET A 177 -0.18 8.88 2.79
N PRO A 178 0.13 7.58 2.82
CA PRO A 178 -0.68 6.61 3.56
C PRO A 178 -0.58 6.89 5.06
N TYR A 179 -1.64 6.60 5.79
CA TYR A 179 -1.72 6.71 7.24
C TYR A 179 -2.59 5.58 7.79
N THR A 180 -2.68 5.46 9.10
CA THR A 180 -3.60 4.51 9.75
C THR A 180 -3.99 5.01 11.13
N ASP A 181 -5.09 4.54 11.70
CA ASP A 181 -5.37 4.66 13.13
C ASP A 181 -5.08 3.34 13.90
N GLN A 182 -4.70 2.27 13.20
CA GLN A 182 -4.39 0.98 13.78
C GLN A 182 -2.92 0.94 14.22
N GLY A 183 -2.68 0.79 15.53
CA GLY A 183 -1.33 0.70 16.10
C GLY A 183 -0.47 -0.40 15.46
N VAL A 184 -1.07 -1.54 15.12
CA VAL A 184 -0.41 -2.65 14.42
C VAL A 184 0.09 -2.28 13.02
N VAL A 185 -0.70 -1.54 12.23
CA VAL A 185 -0.29 -1.08 10.90
C VAL A 185 0.76 0.03 11.02
N ALA A 186 0.65 0.91 12.02
CA ALA A 186 1.65 1.94 12.29
C ALA A 186 3.00 1.36 12.73
N GLY A 187 2.99 0.19 13.38
CA GLY A 187 4.19 -0.57 13.73
C GLY A 187 4.89 -1.23 12.53
N ALA A 188 4.18 -1.39 11.40
CA ALA A 188 4.74 -1.95 10.17
C ALA A 188 5.57 -0.92 9.39
N LYS A 189 6.24 -1.41 8.33
CA LYS A 189 7.06 -0.62 7.41
C LYS A 189 6.49 -0.68 6.00
N LEU A 190 6.32 0.47 5.37
CA LEU A 190 5.95 0.56 3.96
C LEU A 190 7.18 0.24 3.11
N GLN A 191 7.06 -0.72 2.20
CA GLN A 191 8.17 -1.19 1.35
C GLN A 191 7.98 -0.87 -0.13
N LYS A 192 6.72 -0.87 -0.59
CA LYS A 192 6.38 -0.63 -2.00
C LYS A 192 5.01 0.02 -2.13
N ILE A 193 4.84 0.79 -3.20
CA ILE A 193 3.54 1.29 -3.66
C ILE A 193 3.41 0.93 -5.13
N ARG A 194 2.34 0.26 -5.51
CA ARG A 194 2.08 -0.12 -6.89
C ARG A 194 0.75 0.47 -7.36
N VAL A 195 0.77 1.15 -8.50
CA VAL A 195 -0.43 1.61 -9.20
C VAL A 195 -0.62 0.73 -10.43
N PHE A 196 -1.79 0.13 -10.58
CA PHE A 196 -2.12 -0.67 -11.77
C PHE A 196 -3.57 -0.52 -12.18
N THR A 197 -3.87 -0.76 -13.45
CA THR A 197 -5.25 -0.71 -13.97
C THR A 197 -5.79 -2.11 -14.24
N GLY A 198 -7.12 -2.25 -14.23
CA GLY A 198 -7.78 -3.50 -14.61
C GLY A 198 -7.68 -3.85 -16.10
N ASN A 199 -7.22 -2.93 -16.95
CA ASN A 199 -7.07 -3.14 -18.39
C ASN A 199 -5.59 -3.39 -18.74
N PRO A 200 -5.19 -4.60 -19.18
CA PRO A 200 -3.79 -4.91 -19.48
C PRO A 200 -3.23 -4.16 -20.68
N SER A 201 -4.08 -3.53 -21.51
CA SER A 201 -3.64 -2.71 -22.65
C SER A 201 -3.38 -1.24 -22.29
N ASP A 202 -3.67 -0.81 -21.06
CA ASP A 202 -3.34 0.54 -20.64
C ASP A 202 -1.83 0.73 -20.54
N ALA A 203 -1.35 1.93 -20.86
CA ALA A 203 0.05 2.30 -20.75
C ALA A 203 0.21 3.35 -19.65
N LEU A 204 0.28 2.91 -18.39
CA LEU A 204 0.71 3.77 -17.27
C LEU A 204 2.22 4.07 -17.34
N ALA A 205 2.98 3.16 -17.92
CA ALA A 205 4.40 3.28 -18.20
C ALA A 205 4.72 2.77 -19.61
N GLY A 206 5.89 3.12 -20.12
CA GLY A 206 6.35 2.75 -21.45
C GLY A 206 7.38 3.72 -22.00
N THR A 207 7.82 3.46 -23.23
CA THR A 207 8.62 4.40 -24.03
C THR A 207 7.74 4.98 -25.12
N PHE A 208 7.83 6.30 -25.30
CA PHE A 208 6.99 7.04 -26.24
C PHE A 208 7.84 7.99 -27.05
N ASP A 209 7.45 8.19 -28.31
CA ASP A 209 7.99 9.28 -29.12
C ASP A 209 7.40 10.61 -28.62
N LEU A 210 8.26 11.61 -28.42
CA LEU A 210 7.93 12.94 -27.91
C LEU A 210 7.90 13.97 -29.04
N ALA A 211 6.80 14.70 -29.14
CA ALA A 211 6.65 15.86 -30.03
C ALA A 211 6.99 17.19 -29.31
N ASP A 212 7.20 18.27 -30.09
CA ASP A 212 7.53 19.61 -29.58
C ASP A 212 6.42 20.25 -28.73
N ASP A 213 5.17 19.81 -28.90
CA ASP A 213 4.02 20.25 -28.10
C ASP A 213 3.84 19.43 -26.80
N GLY A 214 4.69 18.43 -26.59
CA GLY A 214 4.63 17.53 -25.43
C GLY A 214 3.75 16.30 -25.64
N THR A 215 3.17 16.11 -26.83
CA THR A 215 2.36 14.93 -27.14
C THR A 215 3.23 13.67 -27.20
N LEU A 216 2.73 12.60 -26.59
CA LEU A 216 3.33 11.27 -26.63
C LEU A 216 2.63 10.39 -27.68
N SER A 217 3.41 9.62 -28.44
CA SER A 217 2.91 8.72 -29.48
C SER A 217 3.76 7.45 -29.59
N ASN A 218 3.33 6.51 -30.43
CA ASN A 218 4.04 5.25 -30.72
C ASN A 218 4.49 4.49 -29.46
N PRO A 219 3.57 4.17 -28.55
CA PRO A 219 3.91 3.53 -27.29
C PRO A 219 4.60 2.18 -27.52
N ALA A 220 5.73 1.97 -26.87
CA ALA A 220 6.51 0.75 -26.90
C ALA A 220 6.85 0.29 -25.47
N SER A 221 7.02 -1.03 -25.29
CA SER A 221 7.35 -1.62 -23.98
C SER A 221 6.42 -1.14 -22.85
N THR A 222 5.11 -1.08 -23.13
CA THR A 222 4.13 -0.52 -22.22
C THR A 222 3.86 -1.42 -21.02
N SER A 223 3.42 -0.80 -19.93
CA SER A 223 2.88 -1.50 -18.77
C SER A 223 1.64 -0.78 -18.26
N ASN A 224 0.63 -1.57 -17.86
CA ASN A 224 -0.53 -1.09 -17.13
C ASN A 224 -0.27 -1.01 -15.61
N SER A 225 1.00 -1.08 -15.19
CA SER A 225 1.43 -1.11 -13.79
C SER A 225 2.73 -0.33 -13.60
N VAL A 226 2.81 0.42 -12.50
CA VAL A 226 4.03 1.10 -12.04
C VAL A 226 4.24 0.76 -10.57
N GLU A 227 5.43 0.28 -10.22
CA GLU A 227 5.86 -0.02 -8.86
C GLU A 227 6.92 0.98 -8.41
N LEU A 228 6.70 1.60 -7.24
CA LEU A 228 7.64 2.46 -6.54
C LEU A 228 8.16 1.73 -5.31
N THR A 229 9.46 1.46 -5.27
CA THR A 229 10.12 0.91 -4.07
C THR A 229 10.43 2.05 -3.09
N VAL A 230 10.02 1.87 -1.83
CA VAL A 230 10.27 2.80 -0.71
C VAL A 230 10.84 2.01 0.47
N PRO A 231 12.15 2.05 0.74
CA PRO A 231 12.77 1.08 1.66
C PRO A 231 12.44 1.40 3.12
N ASN A 232 11.36 0.79 3.61
CA ASN A 232 10.91 0.80 5.01
C ASN A 232 10.49 2.19 5.51
N PHE A 233 9.73 2.94 4.72
CA PHE A 233 9.12 4.19 5.19
C PHE A 233 8.17 3.90 6.36
N SER A 234 8.12 4.81 7.33
CA SER A 234 7.22 4.66 8.49
C SER A 234 5.77 4.97 8.09
N ILE A 235 4.79 4.40 8.78
CA ILE A 235 3.37 4.67 8.51
C ILE A 235 2.82 5.51 9.67
N PRO A 236 2.53 6.80 9.46
CA PRO A 236 2.05 7.69 10.52
C PRO A 236 0.67 7.30 11.03
N THR A 237 0.46 7.51 12.34
CA THR A 237 -0.87 7.43 12.93
C THR A 237 -1.64 8.73 12.71
N THR A 238 -2.95 8.64 12.46
CA THR A 238 -3.86 9.81 12.51
C THR A 238 -4.14 10.21 13.96
N GLY A 239 -3.14 10.72 14.66
CA GLY A 239 -3.35 11.38 15.95
C GLY A 239 -2.13 11.37 16.88
N ILE A 240 -1.36 12.45 16.86
CA ILE A 240 -1.05 13.14 18.12
C ILE A 240 -1.84 14.44 18.09
N TYR A 241 -2.96 14.44 18.81
CA TYR A 241 -3.65 15.65 19.23
C TYR A 241 -3.13 16.01 20.61
N ALA A 242 -2.53 17.18 20.77
CA ALA A 242 -2.56 17.86 22.06
C ALA A 242 -3.80 18.76 22.05
N THR A 243 -4.87 18.36 22.73
CA THR A 243 -5.98 19.26 23.03
C THR A 243 -6.10 19.40 24.53
N ASN A 244 -5.85 20.62 25.01
CA ASN A 244 -6.47 21.09 26.24
C ASN A 244 -7.97 21.23 25.95
N GLY A 245 -8.72 20.16 26.20
CA GLY A 245 -10.17 20.10 26.39
C GLY A 245 -11.03 20.99 25.49
N ALA A 246 -11.37 20.53 24.29
CA ALA A 246 -12.70 20.70 23.67
C ALA A 246 -12.71 20.06 22.27
N THR A 247 -13.80 19.37 21.95
CA THR A 247 -14.07 18.62 20.74
C THR A 247 -13.98 19.46 19.46
N THR A 248 -13.04 19.12 18.57
CA THR A 248 -13.11 19.42 17.13
C THR A 248 -12.30 18.36 16.39
N ARG A 249 -12.85 17.72 15.34
CA ARG A 249 -12.09 16.84 14.44
C ARG A 249 -11.14 17.71 13.62
N VAL A 250 -9.88 17.82 14.04
CA VAL A 250 -8.87 18.65 13.37
C VAL A 250 -8.05 17.78 12.41
N LYS A 251 -7.82 18.29 11.20
CA LYS A 251 -6.89 17.75 10.20
C LYS A 251 -5.48 17.58 10.84
N PRO A 252 -4.67 16.56 10.49
CA PRO A 252 -3.32 16.39 11.04
C PRO A 252 -2.51 17.70 11.01
N ILE A 253 -1.88 18.07 12.14
CA ILE A 253 -1.09 19.32 12.27
C ILE A 253 0.18 19.26 11.41
N ILE A 254 0.65 18.05 11.08
CA ILE A 254 1.75 17.80 10.15
C ILE A 254 1.20 16.85 9.08
N GLU A 255 1.12 17.32 7.84
CA GLU A 255 0.84 16.44 6.72
C GLU A 255 1.98 15.40 6.64
N PRO A 256 1.68 14.09 6.62
CA PRO A 256 2.65 13.01 6.82
C PRO A 256 3.75 12.90 5.74
N TYR A 257 3.79 13.81 4.77
CA TYR A 257 4.73 13.75 3.65
C TYR A 257 6.20 13.71 4.11
N ALA A 258 6.57 14.39 5.20
CA ALA A 258 7.95 14.33 5.71
C ALA A 258 8.33 12.94 6.25
N THR A 259 7.35 12.11 6.62
CA THR A 259 7.56 10.77 7.16
C THR A 259 7.52 9.69 6.10
N ASN A 260 6.63 9.83 5.11
CA ASN A 260 6.42 8.78 4.10
C ASN A 260 5.94 9.26 2.73
N GLY A 261 6.04 10.56 2.46
CA GLY A 261 5.73 11.13 1.16
C GLY A 261 6.50 10.41 0.08
N ALA A 262 5.79 9.77 -0.84
CA ALA A 262 6.38 8.98 -1.91
C ALA A 262 5.78 9.45 -3.24
N THR A 263 6.61 9.80 -4.22
CA THR A 263 6.17 10.35 -5.49
C THR A 263 6.44 9.36 -6.62
N MET A 264 5.47 9.15 -7.49
CA MET A 264 5.57 8.27 -8.66
C MET A 264 5.28 9.07 -9.92
N VAL A 265 6.02 8.77 -10.98
CA VAL A 265 5.76 9.29 -12.33
C VAL A 265 4.89 8.30 -13.10
N VAL A 266 3.83 8.77 -13.75
CA VAL A 266 2.99 7.95 -14.62
C VAL A 266 2.69 8.67 -15.93
N ASN A 267 2.35 7.90 -16.96
CA ASN A 267 1.85 8.44 -18.21
C ASN A 267 0.53 9.20 -17.95
N PRO A 268 0.39 10.45 -18.42
CA PRO A 268 -0.85 11.18 -18.30
C PRO A 268 -2.01 10.49 -19.02
N GLY A 269 -3.20 10.56 -18.44
CA GLY A 269 -4.39 9.95 -19.01
C GLY A 269 -5.53 9.80 -18.00
N THR A 270 -6.66 9.31 -18.49
CA THR A 270 -7.75 8.84 -17.62
C THR A 270 -7.83 7.34 -17.73
N TYR A 271 -7.71 6.68 -16.58
CA TYR A 271 -7.65 5.24 -16.46
C TYR A 271 -8.82 4.75 -15.61
N ASN A 272 -9.34 3.57 -15.92
CA ASN A 272 -10.45 2.95 -15.20
C ASN A 272 -9.97 1.76 -14.38
N ASN A 273 -10.69 1.44 -13.30
CA ASN A 273 -10.34 0.35 -12.37
C ASN A 273 -8.89 0.46 -11.89
N VAL A 274 -8.51 1.64 -11.42
CA VAL A 274 -7.15 1.92 -10.94
C VAL A 274 -7.01 1.43 -9.51
N SER A 275 -6.12 0.49 -9.27
CA SER A 275 -5.78 -0.02 -7.95
C SER A 275 -4.47 0.59 -7.47
N ILE A 276 -4.45 1.00 -6.20
CA ILE A 276 -3.25 1.42 -5.48
C ILE A 276 -3.01 0.39 -4.38
N GLU A 277 -1.91 -0.34 -4.50
CA GLU A 277 -1.50 -1.43 -3.62
C GLU A 277 -0.29 -0.98 -2.79
N TYR A 278 -0.39 -1.11 -1.47
CA TYR A 278 0.67 -0.78 -0.51
C TYR A 278 1.22 -2.07 0.08
N THR A 279 2.52 -2.32 -0.12
CA THR A 279 3.20 -3.47 0.50
C THR A 279 3.74 -3.06 1.87
N VAL A 280 3.23 -3.72 2.91
CA VAL A 280 3.60 -3.47 4.31
C VAL A 280 4.31 -4.69 4.90
N HIS A 281 5.28 -4.43 5.78
CA HIS A 281 6.09 -5.45 6.44
C HIS A 281 6.10 -5.24 7.95
N ASP A 282 5.69 -6.25 8.70
CA ASP A 282 5.83 -6.27 10.15
C ASP A 282 7.26 -6.69 10.53
N PRO A 283 8.03 -5.84 11.22
CA PRO A 283 9.43 -6.13 11.55
C PRO A 283 9.62 -7.18 12.65
N VAL A 284 8.56 -7.55 13.38
CA VAL A 284 8.60 -8.52 14.48
C VAL A 284 8.20 -9.92 14.00
N THR A 285 7.10 -10.04 13.26
CA THR A 285 6.66 -11.33 12.71
C THR A 285 7.31 -11.66 11.36
N HIS A 286 7.98 -10.69 10.75
CA HIS A 286 8.53 -10.75 9.38
C HIS A 286 7.49 -11.04 8.30
N VAL A 287 6.21 -10.81 8.59
CA VAL A 287 5.13 -10.98 7.63
C VAL A 287 5.10 -9.77 6.70
N THR A 288 5.11 -10.05 5.40
CA THR A 288 4.84 -9.07 4.34
C THR A 288 3.52 -9.42 3.66
N GLY A 289 2.69 -8.40 3.46
CA GLY A 289 1.41 -8.48 2.74
C GLY A 289 1.06 -7.16 2.08
N THR A 290 -0.10 -7.10 1.43
CA THR A 290 -0.55 -5.93 0.70
C THR A 290 -1.89 -5.42 1.19
N ILE A 291 -2.09 -4.11 1.11
CA ILE A 291 -3.36 -3.42 1.34
C ILE A 291 -3.69 -2.69 0.04
N THR A 292 -4.83 -3.00 -0.57
CA THR A 292 -5.18 -2.51 -1.90
C THR A 292 -6.48 -1.72 -1.88
N LYS A 293 -6.47 -0.56 -2.55
CA LYS A 293 -7.66 0.26 -2.76
C LYS A 293 -7.89 0.48 -4.25
N THR A 294 -9.08 0.11 -4.72
CA THR A 294 -9.48 0.26 -6.13
C THR A 294 -10.39 1.47 -6.30
N TYR A 295 -10.12 2.26 -7.33
CA TYR A 295 -10.86 3.43 -7.74
C TYR A 295 -11.51 3.16 -9.11
N PRO A 296 -12.81 3.44 -9.29
CA PRO A 296 -13.48 3.21 -10.57
C PRO A 296 -12.82 3.94 -11.75
N SER A 297 -12.34 5.17 -11.51
CA SER A 297 -11.64 5.97 -12.51
C SER A 297 -10.72 7.01 -11.85
N VAL A 298 -9.56 7.26 -12.45
CA VAL A 298 -8.61 8.29 -12.02
C VAL A 298 -8.03 8.99 -13.23
N THR A 299 -8.03 10.33 -13.21
CA THR A 299 -7.33 11.16 -14.21
C THR A 299 -6.00 11.65 -13.64
N PHE A 300 -4.91 11.32 -14.33
CA PHE A 300 -3.57 11.83 -14.11
C PHE A 300 -3.30 12.90 -15.18
N MET A 301 -3.31 14.18 -14.76
CA MET A 301 -3.15 15.30 -15.68
C MET A 301 -1.66 15.60 -15.94
N ALA A 302 -1.31 15.85 -17.19
CA ALA A 302 0.03 16.29 -17.58
C ALA A 302 0.45 17.55 -16.81
N GLY A 303 1.68 17.56 -16.31
CA GLY A 303 2.27 18.63 -15.50
C GLY A 303 1.69 18.78 -14.10
N ARG A 304 0.84 17.84 -13.63
CA ARG A 304 0.15 17.95 -12.35
C ARG A 304 0.47 16.79 -11.42
N ASN A 305 0.52 17.11 -10.14
CA ASN A 305 0.62 16.14 -9.07
C ASN A 305 -0.77 15.77 -8.53
N LYS A 306 -1.04 14.47 -8.41
CA LYS A 306 -2.23 13.93 -7.74
C LYS A 306 -1.87 13.53 -6.32
N LYS A 307 -2.45 14.24 -5.35
CA LYS A 307 -2.36 13.87 -3.94
C LYS A 307 -3.20 12.61 -3.66
N VAL A 308 -2.62 11.61 -2.97
CA VAL A 308 -3.32 10.41 -2.51
C VAL A 308 -3.06 10.19 -1.01
N ASN A 309 -4.11 10.34 -0.20
CA ASN A 309 -4.12 9.97 1.21
C ASN A 309 -4.96 8.71 1.37
N THR A 310 -4.35 7.61 1.80
CA THR A 310 -5.05 6.34 2.02
C THR A 310 -4.95 5.96 3.48
N ASP A 311 -6.10 5.74 4.10
CA ASP A 311 -6.22 5.09 5.39
C ASP A 311 -5.98 3.58 5.21
N LEU A 312 -4.83 3.11 5.68
CA LEU A 312 -4.42 1.71 5.61
C LEU A 312 -5.03 0.95 6.78
N GLN A 313 -5.82 -0.06 6.46
CA GLN A 313 -6.60 -0.84 7.43
C GLN A 313 -6.48 -2.32 7.09
N VAL A 314 -6.35 -3.16 8.12
CA VAL A 314 -6.48 -4.62 8.02
C VAL A 314 -7.52 -5.10 9.04
N PRO A 315 -8.21 -6.23 8.81
CA PRO A 315 -9.04 -6.84 9.85
C PRO A 315 -8.20 -7.11 11.10
N VAL A 316 -8.69 -6.68 12.27
CA VAL A 316 -8.03 -6.91 13.55
C VAL A 316 -8.84 -7.93 14.33
N TYR A 317 -8.26 -9.12 14.54
CA TYR A 317 -8.86 -10.17 15.34
C TYR A 317 -8.33 -10.12 16.77
N GLY A 318 -9.19 -9.74 17.71
CA GLY A 318 -8.88 -9.61 19.14
C GLY A 318 -8.67 -10.95 19.87
N GLN A 319 -8.25 -10.86 21.13
CA GLN A 319 -8.05 -12.01 22.03
C GLN A 319 -9.36 -12.65 22.51
N ASP A 320 -10.45 -11.93 22.36
CA ASP A 320 -11.81 -12.31 22.76
C ASP A 320 -12.44 -13.40 21.88
N ASN A 321 -11.71 -13.84 20.84
CA ASN A 321 -12.17 -14.87 19.92
C ASN A 321 -11.90 -16.31 20.40
N PHE A 322 -10.98 -16.52 21.36
CA PHE A 322 -10.59 -17.86 21.80
C PHE A 322 -11.39 -18.32 23.02
N TYR A 323 -11.84 -19.56 23.03
CA TYR A 323 -12.57 -20.17 24.15
C TYR A 323 -12.02 -21.55 24.45
N MET A 324 -12.02 -21.95 25.72
CA MET A 324 -12.10 -23.37 26.05
C MET A 324 -13.48 -23.91 25.69
N TRP A 325 -13.60 -25.19 25.33
CA TRP A 325 -14.83 -25.71 24.74
C TRP A 325 -16.04 -25.49 25.64
N ASP A 326 -17.04 -24.78 25.09
CA ASP A 326 -18.31 -24.48 25.75
C ASP A 326 -18.16 -23.88 27.17
N ALA A 327 -17.13 -23.05 27.37
CA ALA A 327 -17.01 -22.21 28.57
C ALA A 327 -18.25 -21.32 28.79
N ALA A 328 -18.36 -20.68 29.95
CA ALA A 328 -19.49 -19.77 30.21
C ALA A 328 -19.55 -18.64 29.16
N GLU A 329 -20.77 -18.19 28.83
CA GLU A 329 -20.96 -17.16 27.81
C GLU A 329 -20.22 -15.86 28.18
N GLY A 330 -19.49 -15.30 27.21
CA GLY A 330 -18.64 -14.11 27.41
C GLY A 330 -17.33 -14.37 28.17
N GLN A 331 -17.08 -15.59 28.65
CA GLN A 331 -15.85 -15.96 29.36
C GLN A 331 -14.82 -16.57 28.40
N TYR A 332 -14.33 -15.74 27.46
CA TYR A 332 -13.25 -16.13 26.55
C TYR A 332 -11.95 -16.42 27.31
N TYR A 333 -11.02 -17.09 26.65
CA TYR A 333 -9.81 -17.69 27.23
C TYR A 333 -9.01 -16.71 28.10
N TRP A 334 -8.95 -15.44 27.70
CA TRP A 334 -8.25 -14.34 28.40
C TRP A 334 -9.19 -13.29 29.03
N TYR A 335 -10.47 -13.60 29.24
CA TYR A 335 -11.43 -12.65 29.82
C TYR A 335 -10.93 -12.17 31.20
N GLY A 336 -10.86 -10.84 31.37
CA GLY A 336 -10.38 -10.21 32.61
C GLY A 336 -8.86 -10.29 32.85
N HIS A 337 -8.11 -10.86 31.92
CA HIS A 337 -6.68 -11.18 32.06
C HIS A 337 -5.84 -10.65 30.89
N LEU A 338 -6.22 -9.48 30.39
CA LEU A 338 -5.48 -8.68 29.41
C LEU A 338 -4.96 -7.41 30.09
N ASP A 339 -3.74 -7.00 29.76
CA ASP A 339 -3.21 -5.70 30.18
C ASP A 339 -3.82 -4.54 29.35
N SER A 340 -3.35 -3.31 29.62
CA SER A 340 -3.82 -2.11 28.90
C SER A 340 -3.54 -2.11 27.40
N ASP A 341 -2.58 -2.92 26.95
CA ASP A 341 -2.17 -3.05 25.56
C ASP A 341 -2.85 -4.27 24.89
N GLY A 342 -3.75 -4.97 25.60
CA GLY A 342 -4.48 -6.13 25.10
C GLY A 342 -3.67 -7.43 25.10
N LYS A 343 -2.56 -7.49 25.85
CA LYS A 343 -1.71 -8.67 25.94
C LYS A 343 -2.10 -9.55 27.15
N PRO A 344 -2.10 -10.89 27.01
CA PRO A 344 -2.37 -11.80 28.11
C PRO A 344 -1.38 -11.65 29.27
N ASP A 345 -1.89 -11.61 30.51
CA ASP A 345 -1.10 -11.52 31.75
C ASP A 345 -0.51 -12.87 32.21
N GLY A 346 -0.82 -13.96 31.50
CA GLY A 346 -0.40 -15.33 31.82
C GLY A 346 -1.37 -16.10 32.73
N ASN A 347 -2.43 -15.48 33.23
CA ASN A 347 -3.47 -16.13 34.02
C ASN A 347 -4.50 -16.81 33.10
N TYR A 348 -4.13 -17.96 32.55
CA TYR A 348 -5.05 -18.81 31.80
C TYR A 348 -5.81 -19.76 32.76
N PRO A 349 -6.98 -20.29 32.35
CA PRO A 349 -7.79 -21.14 33.21
C PRO A 349 -7.09 -22.47 33.54
N LEU A 350 -7.11 -22.89 34.80
CA LEU A 350 -6.40 -24.12 35.27
C LEU A 350 -7.33 -25.22 35.80
N ASN A 351 -8.55 -24.88 36.21
CA ASN A 351 -9.55 -25.82 36.72
C ASN A 351 -10.97 -25.24 36.68
N ASN A 352 -11.96 -26.05 37.04
CA ASN A 352 -13.39 -25.74 36.95
C ASN A 352 -13.93 -24.70 37.94
N THR A 353 -13.09 -24.11 38.81
CA THR A 353 -13.46 -22.94 39.61
C THR A 353 -13.40 -21.64 38.80
N ASP A 354 -12.70 -21.65 37.66
CA ASP A 354 -12.64 -20.55 36.72
C ASP A 354 -13.81 -20.63 35.72
N SER A 355 -14.52 -19.52 35.50
CA SER A 355 -15.69 -19.49 34.59
C SER A 355 -15.31 -19.63 33.11
N ARG A 356 -14.04 -19.37 32.77
CA ARG A 356 -13.45 -19.58 31.44
C ARG A 356 -13.08 -21.04 31.19
N TRP A 357 -13.14 -21.90 32.22
CA TRP A 357 -12.88 -23.33 32.08
C TRP A 357 -13.94 -23.99 31.19
N TYR A 358 -13.53 -25.00 30.42
CA TYR A 358 -14.45 -25.75 29.58
C TYR A 358 -15.58 -26.40 30.38
N ARG A 359 -16.72 -26.65 29.74
CA ARG A 359 -17.82 -27.37 30.39
C ARG A 359 -17.46 -28.84 30.64
N GLU A 360 -17.51 -29.24 31.90
CA GLU A 360 -17.40 -30.63 32.32
C GLU A 360 -18.77 -31.30 32.33
N ASP A 361 -18.90 -32.41 31.61
CA ASP A 361 -20.15 -33.18 31.54
C ASP A 361 -20.10 -34.36 32.51
N ALA A 362 -21.13 -34.49 33.36
CA ALA A 362 -21.27 -35.62 34.27
C ALA A 362 -21.89 -36.86 33.58
N SER A 363 -22.62 -36.69 32.48
CA SER A 363 -23.36 -37.75 31.77
C SER A 363 -22.60 -38.30 30.55
N TRP A 364 -22.98 -39.51 30.11
CA TRP A 364 -22.51 -40.14 28.88
C TRP A 364 -23.69 -40.76 28.10
N PRO A 365 -23.83 -40.55 26.78
CA PRO A 365 -23.03 -39.63 25.96
C PRO A 365 -23.15 -38.18 26.44
N CYS A 366 -22.13 -37.37 26.15
CA CYS A 366 -22.13 -35.95 26.54
C CYS A 366 -23.25 -35.20 25.78
N PRO A 367 -23.98 -34.28 26.43
CA PRO A 367 -24.97 -33.46 25.75
C PRO A 367 -24.30 -32.46 24.78
N PRO A 368 -25.01 -32.00 23.73
CA PRO A 368 -24.55 -30.90 22.87
C PRO A 368 -24.20 -29.64 23.67
N ALA A 369 -23.37 -28.79 23.07
CA ALA A 369 -23.02 -27.48 23.62
C ALA A 369 -24.27 -26.66 23.96
N ASN A 370 -24.24 -25.93 25.08
CA ASN A 370 -25.35 -25.11 25.55
C ASN A 370 -24.92 -23.78 26.19
N ARG A 371 -23.64 -23.40 26.04
CA ARG A 371 -23.06 -22.13 26.49
C ARG A 371 -22.39 -21.45 25.28
N SER A 372 -21.11 -21.09 25.38
CA SER A 372 -20.40 -20.34 24.34
C SER A 372 -20.36 -21.04 22.98
N ALA A 373 -20.34 -22.38 22.93
CA ALA A 373 -20.24 -23.14 21.68
C ALA A 373 -21.60 -23.59 21.12
N LYS A 374 -22.74 -23.16 21.72
CA LYS A 374 -24.08 -23.64 21.34
C LYS A 374 -24.46 -23.34 19.89
N ASP A 375 -24.00 -22.19 19.37
CA ASP A 375 -24.29 -21.73 18.02
C ASP A 375 -23.21 -22.13 17.00
N CYS A 376 -22.20 -22.91 17.42
CA CYS A 376 -21.21 -23.45 16.51
C CYS A 376 -21.76 -24.58 15.63
N PRO A 377 -21.23 -24.77 14.41
CA PRO A 377 -21.58 -25.92 13.58
C PRO A 377 -21.40 -27.23 14.34
N ASN A 378 -22.36 -28.13 14.21
CA ASN A 378 -22.26 -29.48 14.76
C ASN A 378 -21.35 -30.37 13.90
N ALA A 379 -21.07 -31.59 14.35
CA ALA A 379 -20.18 -32.51 13.63
C ALA A 379 -20.60 -32.74 12.17
N ASN A 380 -21.89 -32.88 11.87
CA ASN A 380 -22.39 -33.10 10.51
C ASN A 380 -22.19 -31.86 9.62
N GLU A 381 -22.51 -30.67 10.14
CA GLU A 381 -22.32 -29.39 9.44
C GLU A 381 -20.84 -29.17 9.09
N LEU A 382 -19.91 -29.47 10.02
CA LEU A 382 -18.48 -29.41 9.75
C LEU A 382 -18.03 -30.34 8.63
N ILE A 383 -18.57 -31.57 8.56
CA ILE A 383 -18.24 -32.51 7.48
C ILE A 383 -18.70 -31.94 6.13
N TRP A 384 -19.88 -31.30 6.05
CA TRP A 384 -20.35 -30.64 4.84
C TRP A 384 -19.40 -29.53 4.38
N TYR A 385 -19.00 -28.63 5.27
CA TYR A 385 -18.02 -27.58 4.93
C TYR A 385 -16.70 -28.18 4.45
N VAL A 386 -16.19 -29.21 5.11
CA VAL A 386 -14.89 -29.82 4.77
C VAL A 386 -14.93 -30.55 3.43
N LYS A 387 -15.99 -31.32 3.16
CA LYS A 387 -16.08 -32.20 1.98
C LYS A 387 -16.67 -31.54 0.75
N HIS A 388 -17.54 -30.54 0.96
CA HIS A 388 -18.31 -29.89 -0.12
C HIS A 388 -18.24 -28.37 -0.10
N GLY A 389 -17.61 -27.78 0.92
CA GLY A 389 -17.42 -26.34 1.02
C GLY A 389 -16.39 -25.76 0.07
N ASP A 390 -15.76 -26.55 -0.80
CA ASP A 390 -14.81 -26.10 -1.81
C ASP A 390 -13.71 -25.19 -1.20
N PRO A 391 -12.77 -25.75 -0.42
CA PRO A 391 -11.83 -24.94 0.36
C PRO A 391 -10.81 -24.21 -0.52
N HIS A 392 -10.65 -22.91 -0.29
CA HIS A 392 -9.59 -22.10 -0.89
C HIS A 392 -8.69 -21.47 0.17
N TRP A 393 -7.39 -21.74 0.12
CA TRP A 393 -6.42 -21.08 0.98
C TRP A 393 -6.00 -19.74 0.40
N ASP A 394 -6.11 -18.67 1.19
CA ASP A 394 -5.83 -17.31 0.79
C ASP A 394 -4.87 -16.62 1.76
N ASN A 395 -3.97 -15.78 1.22
CA ASN A 395 -2.95 -15.05 1.96
C ASN A 395 -3.44 -13.64 2.37
N GLU A 396 -4.74 -13.49 2.63
CA GLU A 396 -5.30 -12.24 3.12
C GLU A 396 -4.53 -11.76 4.37
N LEU A 397 -4.19 -10.47 4.39
CA LEU A 397 -3.47 -9.82 5.48
C LEU A 397 -4.46 -9.43 6.59
N TRP A 398 -4.12 -9.77 7.81
CA TRP A 398 -4.89 -9.41 9.00
C TRP A 398 -3.95 -9.18 10.18
N ALA A 399 -4.48 -8.62 11.26
CA ALA A 399 -3.73 -8.35 12.46
C ALA A 399 -4.30 -9.11 13.66
N THR A 400 -3.41 -9.50 14.55
CA THR A 400 -3.75 -10.03 15.88
C THR A 400 -2.54 -9.81 16.78
N MET A 401 -2.75 -9.64 18.08
CA MET A 401 -1.68 -9.57 19.08
C MET A 401 -0.69 -8.43 18.85
N GLY A 402 -1.15 -7.32 18.26
CA GLY A 402 -0.31 -6.18 17.93
C GLY A 402 0.59 -6.37 16.71
N HIS A 403 0.45 -7.47 15.96
CA HIS A 403 1.29 -7.80 14.81
C HIS A 403 0.50 -8.20 13.56
N LEU A 404 1.11 -8.04 12.39
CA LEU A 404 0.57 -8.52 11.12
C LEU A 404 0.85 -10.00 10.92
N TYR A 405 -0.16 -10.67 10.38
CA TYR A 405 -0.15 -12.06 9.96
C TYR A 405 -0.95 -12.18 8.67
N LYS A 406 -0.88 -13.36 8.04
CA LYS A 406 -1.68 -13.64 6.84
C LYS A 406 -2.03 -15.10 6.79
N GLY A 407 -3.04 -15.42 6.00
CA GLY A 407 -3.45 -16.81 5.79
C GLY A 407 -4.80 -17.13 6.40
N GLY A 408 -5.57 -17.94 5.70
CA GLY A 408 -6.85 -18.45 6.15
C GLY A 408 -7.56 -19.20 5.03
N MET A 409 -8.74 -19.72 5.36
CA MET A 409 -9.51 -20.59 4.47
C MET A 409 -10.84 -19.94 4.09
N TRP A 410 -11.14 -19.90 2.81
CA TRP A 410 -12.48 -19.64 2.31
C TRP A 410 -13.25 -20.95 2.15
N LEU A 411 -14.52 -20.95 2.56
CA LEU A 411 -15.45 -22.06 2.42
C LEU A 411 -16.79 -21.55 1.91
N LYS A 412 -17.47 -22.32 1.07
CA LYS A 412 -18.84 -22.03 0.65
C LYS A 412 -19.76 -21.95 1.86
N LYS A 413 -20.65 -20.96 1.83
CA LYS A 413 -21.75 -20.82 2.79
C LYS A 413 -22.69 -22.02 2.73
N LYS A 414 -23.34 -22.34 3.85
CA LYS A 414 -24.21 -23.51 3.96
C LYS A 414 -25.31 -23.56 2.90
N ASP A 415 -25.87 -22.40 2.52
CA ASP A 415 -26.92 -22.29 1.49
C ASP A 415 -26.39 -22.52 0.07
N LYS A 416 -25.07 -22.53 -0.13
CA LYS A 416 -24.39 -22.82 -1.40
C LYS A 416 -23.86 -24.25 -1.49
N ILE A 417 -24.10 -25.08 -0.48
CA ILE A 417 -23.70 -26.49 -0.46
C ILE A 417 -24.95 -27.37 -0.69
N PRO A 418 -25.09 -28.02 -1.86
CA PRO A 418 -26.23 -28.89 -2.11
C PRO A 418 -26.33 -30.05 -1.11
N GLY A 419 -27.51 -30.24 -0.53
CA GLY A 419 -27.76 -31.31 0.44
C GLY A 419 -27.29 -31.02 1.87
N PHE A 420 -26.77 -29.82 2.14
CA PHE A 420 -26.35 -29.42 3.48
C PHE A 420 -27.48 -29.62 4.50
N THR A 421 -27.18 -30.33 5.57
CA THR A 421 -28.10 -30.56 6.70
C THR A 421 -27.31 -30.73 7.99
N ASP A 422 -27.93 -30.33 9.10
CA ASP A 422 -27.38 -30.48 10.44
C ASP A 422 -27.71 -31.84 11.09
N ILE A 423 -28.61 -32.61 10.48
CA ILE A 423 -29.12 -33.87 11.03
C ILE A 423 -28.12 -35.02 10.83
N ASN A 424 -27.49 -35.11 9.66
CA ASN A 424 -26.64 -36.22 9.26
C ASN A 424 -25.69 -35.84 8.11
N TYR A 425 -24.72 -36.71 7.83
CA TYR A 425 -23.95 -36.70 6.60
C TYR A 425 -24.16 -38.05 5.88
N TYR A 426 -24.73 -38.00 4.67
CA TYR A 426 -25.13 -39.17 3.88
C TYR A 426 -25.86 -40.27 4.68
N GLY A 427 -26.85 -39.86 5.49
CA GLY A 427 -27.69 -40.78 6.26
C GLY A 427 -27.13 -41.22 7.61
N THR A 428 -25.89 -40.85 7.95
CA THR A 428 -25.28 -41.18 9.26
C THR A 428 -25.13 -39.93 10.12
N ASP A 429 -25.57 -39.99 11.37
CA ASP A 429 -25.38 -38.91 12.34
C ASP A 429 -24.04 -39.06 13.06
N TYR A 430 -23.08 -38.21 12.71
CA TYR A 430 -21.71 -38.28 13.25
C TYR A 430 -21.52 -37.54 14.56
N ARG A 431 -22.56 -36.86 15.09
CA ARG A 431 -22.50 -36.22 16.42
C ARG A 431 -22.24 -37.23 17.54
N LEU A 432 -22.51 -38.51 17.28
CA LEU A 432 -22.36 -39.60 18.23
C LEU A 432 -21.17 -40.54 17.96
N THR A 433 -20.30 -40.22 17.00
CA THR A 433 -19.26 -41.14 16.50
C THR A 433 -17.86 -40.56 16.62
N TYR A 434 -16.83 -41.38 16.93
CA TYR A 434 -15.42 -41.00 16.77
C TYR A 434 -14.97 -41.22 15.33
N THR A 435 -14.69 -40.16 14.57
CA THR A 435 -14.08 -40.29 13.24
C THR A 435 -13.51 -38.96 12.76
N ASN A 436 -12.64 -38.99 11.75
CA ASN A 436 -12.10 -37.79 11.12
C ASN A 436 -12.50 -37.76 9.65
N PHE A 437 -12.84 -36.57 9.15
CA PHE A 437 -13.11 -36.35 7.74
C PHE A 437 -12.10 -35.35 7.18
N PRO A 438 -10.97 -35.81 6.63
CA PRO A 438 -10.01 -34.93 5.99
C PRO A 438 -10.42 -34.59 4.55
N ASN A 439 -9.95 -33.44 4.10
CA ASN A 439 -9.92 -33.01 2.71
C ASN A 439 -8.58 -32.32 2.42
N THR A 440 -7.87 -32.79 1.41
CA THR A 440 -6.60 -32.24 0.93
C THR A 440 -6.74 -31.55 -0.44
N ASN A 441 -7.95 -31.53 -1.02
CA ASN A 441 -8.23 -30.83 -2.26
C ASN A 441 -8.49 -29.35 -1.95
N ILE A 442 -7.42 -28.58 -1.82
CA ILE A 442 -7.48 -27.16 -1.49
C ILE A 442 -6.96 -26.34 -2.67
N THR A 443 -7.78 -25.42 -3.15
CA THR A 443 -7.37 -24.46 -4.18
C THR A 443 -6.60 -23.31 -3.55
N GLN A 444 -5.59 -22.79 -4.25
CA GLN A 444 -4.80 -21.64 -3.78
C GLN A 444 -5.36 -20.34 -4.35
N GLY A 445 -5.43 -19.31 -3.51
CA GLY A 445 -5.96 -17.99 -3.85
C GLY A 445 -7.41 -17.79 -3.42
N LYS A 446 -7.99 -16.64 -3.76
CA LYS A 446 -9.38 -16.32 -3.45
C LYS A 446 -10.34 -17.06 -4.40
N PRO A 447 -11.54 -17.47 -3.93
CA PRO A 447 -12.58 -17.94 -4.82
C PRO A 447 -13.05 -16.82 -5.74
N SER A 448 -13.49 -17.18 -6.96
CA SER A 448 -13.92 -16.20 -7.97
C SER A 448 -15.23 -15.49 -7.64
N ASN A 449 -16.17 -16.18 -6.97
CA ASN A 449 -17.42 -15.60 -6.48
C ASN A 449 -17.41 -15.49 -4.95
N ILE A 450 -16.71 -14.49 -4.42
CA ILE A 450 -16.48 -14.32 -2.98
C ILE A 450 -17.74 -14.14 -2.13
N ASN A 451 -18.89 -13.83 -2.73
CA ASN A 451 -20.16 -13.68 -2.02
C ASN A 451 -20.78 -15.03 -1.61
N ASP A 452 -20.43 -16.10 -2.31
CA ASP A 452 -20.88 -17.48 -2.02
C ASP A 452 -20.05 -18.13 -0.91
N TYR A 453 -18.98 -17.47 -0.45
CA TYR A 453 -18.01 -18.01 0.50
C TYR A 453 -17.92 -17.11 1.75
N PHE A 454 -17.50 -17.72 2.85
CA PHE A 454 -17.06 -17.02 4.06
C PHE A 454 -15.60 -17.36 4.36
N TYR A 455 -14.94 -16.50 5.13
CA TYR A 455 -13.52 -16.62 5.44
C TYR A 455 -13.32 -17.05 6.90
N LEU A 456 -12.29 -17.85 7.13
CA LEU A 456 -11.82 -18.27 8.43
C LEU A 456 -10.32 -17.96 8.54
N PRO A 457 -9.89 -17.00 9.39
CA PRO A 457 -8.48 -16.69 9.56
C PRO A 457 -7.74 -17.83 10.28
N ALA A 458 -6.46 -17.99 9.96
CA ALA A 458 -5.56 -18.93 10.62
C ALA A 458 -5.00 -18.33 11.93
N LEU A 459 -5.84 -18.09 12.94
CA LEU A 459 -5.39 -17.46 14.20
C LEU A 459 -4.60 -18.39 15.12
N GLY A 460 -4.43 -19.66 14.76
CA GLY A 460 -3.78 -20.65 15.61
C GLY A 460 -4.68 -21.11 16.76
N TRP A 461 -4.07 -21.45 17.89
CA TRP A 461 -4.76 -21.96 19.08
C TRP A 461 -3.93 -21.82 20.35
N TYR A 462 -4.62 -21.82 21.50
CA TYR A 462 -3.98 -21.82 22.81
C TYR A 462 -3.88 -23.21 23.45
N GLN A 463 -2.71 -23.52 24.03
CA GLN A 463 -2.53 -24.61 24.99
C GLN A 463 -1.80 -24.07 26.22
N ASN A 464 -2.35 -24.31 27.41
CA ASN A 464 -1.70 -23.94 28.66
C ASN A 464 -1.16 -22.49 28.66
N GLY A 465 -1.98 -21.54 28.18
CA GLY A 465 -1.61 -20.12 28.09
C GLY A 465 -0.67 -19.74 26.94
N THR A 466 -0.22 -20.69 26.12
CA THR A 466 0.69 -20.42 24.99
C THR A 466 -0.05 -20.51 23.66
N LEU A 467 0.14 -19.49 22.81
CA LEU A 467 -0.42 -19.41 21.46
C LEU A 467 0.51 -20.12 20.46
N TYR A 468 -0.06 -20.95 19.59
CA TYR A 468 0.68 -21.72 18.58
C TYR A 468 0.09 -21.52 17.18
N SER A 469 0.94 -21.68 16.16
CA SER A 469 0.57 -21.78 14.74
C SER A 469 -0.18 -20.58 14.13
N VAL A 470 0.04 -19.36 14.63
CA VAL A 470 -0.57 -18.14 14.06
C VAL A 470 -0.12 -17.94 12.60
N GLY A 471 -1.07 -17.73 11.69
CA GLY A 471 -0.86 -17.61 10.25
C GLY A 471 -0.69 -18.95 9.52
N GLU A 472 -0.64 -20.06 10.25
CA GLU A 472 -0.41 -21.40 9.68
C GLU A 472 -1.63 -22.29 9.82
N ASP A 473 -2.25 -22.32 11.01
CA ASP A 473 -3.38 -23.20 11.31
C ASP A 473 -4.60 -22.42 11.82
N GLY A 474 -5.80 -22.93 11.55
CA GLY A 474 -7.04 -22.43 12.14
C GLY A 474 -7.77 -23.54 12.88
N PHE A 475 -8.23 -23.24 14.10
CA PHE A 475 -8.94 -24.18 14.97
C PHE A 475 -10.26 -23.57 15.44
N TYR A 476 -11.36 -24.26 15.17
CA TYR A 476 -12.71 -23.80 15.50
C TYR A 476 -13.50 -24.89 16.21
N TRP A 477 -14.17 -24.54 17.29
CA TRP A 477 -15.00 -25.47 18.05
C TRP A 477 -16.25 -25.90 17.28
N SER A 478 -16.66 -27.15 17.51
CA SER A 478 -18.01 -27.60 17.19
C SER A 478 -18.93 -27.49 18.40
N SER A 479 -20.25 -27.39 18.17
CA SER A 479 -21.27 -27.61 19.20
C SER A 479 -21.40 -29.08 19.62
N SER A 480 -20.76 -30.02 18.90
CA SER A 480 -20.84 -31.46 19.19
C SER A 480 -19.69 -31.94 20.08
N PRO A 481 -19.97 -32.54 21.25
CA PRO A 481 -18.93 -33.23 22.03
C PRO A 481 -18.43 -34.49 21.29
N SER A 482 -17.24 -34.98 21.64
CA SER A 482 -16.78 -36.29 21.17
C SER A 482 -17.33 -37.38 22.10
N SER A 483 -18.35 -38.10 21.65
CA SER A 483 -19.22 -38.96 22.46
C SER A 483 -18.77 -40.41 22.61
N SER A 484 -17.53 -40.74 22.26
CA SER A 484 -17.13 -42.12 21.93
C SER A 484 -15.90 -42.64 22.67
N ILE A 485 -15.06 -41.77 23.25
CA ILE A 485 -13.83 -42.18 23.93
C ILE A 485 -13.68 -41.60 25.35
N THR A 486 -14.03 -40.33 25.57
CA THR A 486 -13.93 -39.69 26.89
C THR A 486 -14.75 -38.40 26.97
N LYS A 487 -15.14 -38.01 28.18
CA LYS A 487 -15.88 -36.77 28.48
C LYS A 487 -15.04 -35.49 28.31
N LYS A 488 -13.75 -35.61 27.99
CA LYS A 488 -12.80 -34.49 27.89
C LYS A 488 -12.53 -34.03 26.46
N LEU A 489 -13.21 -34.62 25.47
CA LEU A 489 -12.96 -34.36 24.05
C LEU A 489 -14.17 -33.72 23.37
N SER A 490 -13.91 -32.91 22.35
CA SER A 490 -14.93 -32.28 21.49
C SER A 490 -14.55 -32.35 20.02
N TRP A 491 -15.56 -32.25 19.14
CA TRP A 491 -15.34 -32.05 17.71
C TRP A 491 -14.83 -30.64 17.44
N TYR A 492 -14.11 -30.50 16.33
CA TYR A 492 -13.52 -29.25 15.90
C TYR A 492 -13.32 -29.26 14.38
N LEU A 493 -13.25 -28.06 13.81
CA LEU A 493 -12.72 -27.84 12.47
C LEU A 493 -11.26 -27.42 12.62
N VAL A 494 -10.39 -28.06 11.85
CA VAL A 494 -8.98 -27.67 11.74
C VAL A 494 -8.57 -27.56 10.29
N PHE A 495 -7.77 -26.56 9.98
CA PHE A 495 -7.05 -26.50 8.72
C PHE A 495 -5.62 -26.05 8.93
N SER A 496 -4.74 -26.42 7.99
CA SER A 496 -3.33 -26.04 7.95
C SER A 496 -2.97 -25.55 6.56
N LYS A 497 -2.24 -24.44 6.49
CA LYS A 497 -1.77 -23.66 5.34
C LYS A 497 -1.87 -24.31 3.95
N GLY A 498 -3.10 -24.41 3.44
CA GLY A 498 -3.38 -24.96 2.13
C GLY A 498 -3.10 -26.46 1.95
N LEU A 499 -2.79 -27.20 3.03
CA LEU A 499 -2.42 -28.62 2.99
C LEU A 499 -3.60 -29.54 3.29
N ILE A 500 -4.36 -29.20 4.34
CA ILE A 500 -5.47 -30.03 4.81
C ILE A 500 -6.51 -29.17 5.51
N ILE A 501 -7.77 -29.55 5.36
CA ILE A 501 -8.86 -29.17 6.24
C ILE A 501 -9.58 -30.44 6.70
N GLN A 502 -9.98 -30.48 7.97
CA GLN A 502 -10.52 -31.67 8.60
C GLN A 502 -11.63 -31.30 9.60
N ALA A 503 -12.76 -32.02 9.52
CA ALA A 503 -13.66 -32.15 10.66
C ALA A 503 -13.09 -33.24 11.57
N GLY A 504 -12.47 -32.83 12.68
CA GLY A 504 -11.77 -33.71 13.60
C GLY A 504 -12.71 -34.28 14.65
N GLY A 505 -12.64 -35.60 14.85
CA GLY A 505 -13.51 -36.36 15.75
C GLY A 505 -13.21 -36.20 17.24
N ALA A 506 -12.05 -35.62 17.61
CA ALA A 506 -11.75 -35.26 18.99
C ALA A 506 -10.49 -34.38 19.15
N THR A 507 -10.57 -33.44 20.07
CA THR A 507 -9.44 -32.70 20.66
C THR A 507 -9.79 -32.30 22.10
N GLU A 508 -8.78 -32.01 22.92
CA GLU A 508 -9.01 -31.72 24.34
C GLU A 508 -9.71 -30.38 24.57
N ARG A 509 -10.81 -30.43 25.34
CA ARG A 509 -11.69 -29.28 25.60
C ARG A 509 -11.01 -28.08 26.29
N TYR A 510 -9.87 -28.29 26.95
CA TYR A 510 -9.13 -27.22 27.63
C TYR A 510 -8.30 -26.34 26.67
N ARG A 511 -8.19 -26.70 25.38
CA ARG A 511 -7.50 -25.85 24.42
C ARG A 511 -8.31 -24.59 24.15
N GLY A 512 -7.65 -23.48 23.78
CA GLY A 512 -8.33 -22.26 23.37
C GLY A 512 -8.48 -22.21 21.86
N TYR A 513 -9.67 -22.47 21.34
CA TYR A 513 -9.98 -22.38 19.90
C TYR A 513 -11.02 -21.31 19.62
N MET A 514 -11.12 -20.92 18.37
CA MET A 514 -12.10 -19.95 17.93
C MET A 514 -13.52 -20.53 17.93
N LEU A 515 -14.51 -19.64 17.95
CA LEU A 515 -15.91 -19.99 17.69
C LEU A 515 -16.28 -19.56 16.28
N LEU A 516 -17.10 -20.34 15.59
CA LEU A 516 -17.75 -19.94 14.34
C LEU A 516 -19.24 -19.94 14.62
N ASP A 517 -19.92 -18.80 14.50
CA ASP A 517 -21.38 -18.77 14.60
C ASP A 517 -21.98 -19.25 13.26
N LYS A 518 -22.68 -20.40 13.28
CA LYS A 518 -23.29 -20.96 12.07
C LYS A 518 -24.47 -20.14 11.54
N ASN A 519 -24.97 -19.19 12.32
CA ASN A 519 -26.01 -18.25 11.92
C ASN A 519 -25.43 -16.96 11.33
N TYR A 520 -24.12 -16.73 11.48
CA TYR A 520 -23.41 -15.59 10.93
C TYR A 520 -22.04 -16.01 10.36
N GLU A 521 -22.06 -16.69 9.22
CA GLU A 521 -20.84 -17.22 8.57
C GLU A 521 -19.83 -16.13 8.19
N ASP A 522 -20.29 -14.89 7.93
CA ASP A 522 -19.42 -13.75 7.57
C ASP A 522 -18.72 -13.10 8.78
N GLN A 523 -18.75 -13.71 9.97
CA GLN A 523 -18.14 -13.21 11.21
C GLN A 523 -16.69 -12.75 11.04
N TYR A 524 -15.91 -13.43 10.20
CA TYR A 524 -14.49 -13.14 9.99
C TYR A 524 -14.19 -12.65 8.57
N ARG A 525 -15.15 -12.02 7.88
CA ARG A 525 -14.95 -11.55 6.51
C ARG A 525 -13.91 -10.41 6.45
N PRO A 526 -12.90 -10.48 5.57
CA PRO A 526 -11.95 -9.39 5.38
C PRO A 526 -12.57 -8.12 4.80
N PHE A 527 -11.90 -6.98 4.96
CA PHE A 527 -12.42 -5.67 4.53
C PHE A 527 -12.51 -5.54 3.00
N GLY A 528 -13.58 -4.87 2.54
CA GLY A 528 -13.71 -4.43 1.14
C GLY A 528 -13.97 -5.54 0.11
N LEU A 529 -14.32 -6.75 0.57
CA LEU A 529 -14.66 -7.92 -0.23
C LEU A 529 -16.13 -8.27 -0.10
#